data_AF-A0A842LNT6-F1
#
_entry.id   AF-A0A842LNT6-F1
#
_cell.length_a   1.000
_cell.length_b   1.000
_cell.length_c   1.000
_cell.angle_alpha   90.00
_cell.angle_beta   90.00
_cell.angle_gamma   90.00
#
_symmetry.space_group_name_H-M   'P 1'
#
loop_
_entity.id
_entity.type
_entity.pdbx_description
1 polymer ?
#
loop_
_entity_poly.entity_id
_entity_poly.type
_entity_poly.pdbx_seq_one_letter_code
_entity_poly.pdbx_strand_id
1 'polypeptide(L)'
;HISNVRKEYVKDLSEELSPLDIVKARVLDEKTLQLSIVGRKLGVIKSICPECRVTLRRNGNTLECPRCKKKFKKKISDDYGTGIL
;
A
#
# COMPACT_ATOMS: atom_id res chain seq x y z
N HIS A 1 9.19 10.47 3.37
CA HIS A 1 9.10 11.67 2.49
C HIS A 1 8.12 11.39 1.36
N ILE A 2 7.21 12.34 1.04
CA ILE A 2 6.08 12.12 0.11
C ILE A 2 6.57 11.82 -1.32
N SER A 3 7.69 12.41 -1.76
CA SER A 3 8.28 12.17 -3.09
C SER A 3 8.71 10.71 -3.32
N ASN A 4 8.81 9.91 -2.27
CA ASN A 4 9.26 8.53 -2.35
C ASN A 4 8.09 7.53 -2.47
N VAL A 5 6.86 8.00 -2.64
CA VAL A 5 5.66 7.16 -2.80
C VAL A 5 5.24 7.01 -4.26
N ARG A 6 5.24 8.10 -5.03
CA ARG A 6 4.98 8.11 -6.48
C ARG A 6 5.78 9.23 -7.15
N LYS A 7 6.02 9.11 -8.46
CA LYS A 7 6.62 10.19 -9.27
C LYS A 7 5.67 11.37 -9.49
N GLU A 8 4.35 11.13 -9.41
CA GLU A 8 3.33 12.17 -9.41
C GLU A 8 3.05 12.68 -7.99
N TYR A 9 2.68 13.96 -7.89
CA TYR A 9 2.38 14.64 -6.63
C TYR A 9 1.26 13.91 -5.86
N VAL A 10 1.61 13.32 -4.72
CA VAL A 10 0.65 12.73 -3.79
C VAL A 10 0.24 13.83 -2.80
N LYS A 11 -1.04 14.20 -2.79
CA LYS A 11 -1.56 15.22 -1.86
C LYS A 11 -1.48 14.77 -0.40
N ASP A 12 -1.75 13.49 -0.13
CA ASP A 12 -1.78 12.95 1.22
C ASP A 12 -1.25 11.50 1.27
N LEU A 13 -0.23 11.26 2.10
CA LEU A 13 0.35 9.93 2.29
C LEU A 13 -0.65 8.93 2.88
N SER A 14 -1.62 9.44 3.65
CA SER A 14 -2.69 8.69 4.30
C SER A 14 -3.70 8.08 3.31
N GLU A 15 -3.76 8.59 2.08
CA GLU A 15 -4.55 8.00 0.99
C GLU A 15 -3.81 6.86 0.29
N GLU A 16 -2.50 6.73 0.46
CA GLU A 16 -1.70 5.70 -0.21
C GLU A 16 -1.34 4.54 0.72
N LEU A 17 -1.18 4.83 2.01
CA LEU A 17 -0.80 3.89 3.07
C LEU A 17 -1.65 4.13 4.33
N SER A 18 -1.94 3.05 5.06
CA SER A 18 -2.60 3.15 6.36
C SER A 18 -1.88 2.29 7.40
N PRO A 19 -2.09 2.58 8.70
CA PRO A 19 -1.57 1.73 9.77
C PRO A 19 -1.97 0.26 9.57
N LEU A 20 -1.06 -0.66 9.91
CA LEU A 20 -1.20 -2.12 9.74
C LEU A 20 -1.12 -2.64 8.30
N ASP A 21 -0.83 -1.78 7.32
CA ASP A 21 -0.46 -2.24 5.99
C ASP A 21 0.92 -2.90 6.01
N ILE A 22 1.04 -4.03 5.31
CA ILE A 22 2.35 -4.61 4.98
C ILE A 22 2.76 -4.06 3.63
N VAL A 23 3.95 -3.45 3.58
CA VAL A 23 4.43 -2.67 2.44
C VAL A 23 5.77 -3.22 1.97
N LYS A 24 5.85 -3.52 0.68
CA LYS A 24 7.10 -3.83 -0.01
C LYS A 24 7.74 -2.55 -0.52
N ALA A 25 8.92 -2.24 0.00
CA ALA A 25 9.66 -1.01 -0.28
C ALA A 25 11.12 -1.30 -0.64
N ARG A 26 11.75 -0.33 -1.30
CA ARG A 26 13.19 -0.30 -1.55
C ARG A 26 13.84 0.64 -0.55
N VAL A 27 14.93 0.21 0.05
CA VAL A 27 15.78 1.06 0.89
C VAL A 27 16.62 1.96 -0.01
N LEU A 28 16.55 3.27 0.23
CA LEU A 28 17.39 4.28 -0.43
C LEU A 28 18.62 4.61 0.41
N ASP A 29 18.47 4.64 1.73
CA ASP A 29 19.53 4.87 2.70
C ASP A 29 19.27 4.01 3.94
N GLU A 30 20.23 3.16 4.27
CA GLU A 30 20.16 2.21 5.39
C GLU A 30 20.37 2.90 6.74
N LYS A 31 21.17 3.97 6.79
CA LYS A 31 21.49 4.68 8.04
C LYS A 31 20.31 5.52 8.51
N THR A 32 19.62 6.15 7.56
CA THR A 32 18.46 7.00 7.85
C THR A 32 17.12 6.28 7.62
N LEU A 33 17.16 4.99 7.22
CA LEU A 33 16.00 4.17 6.88
C LEU A 33 15.05 4.87 5.90
N GLN A 34 15.60 5.57 4.91
CA GLN A 34 14.78 6.19 3.87
C GLN A 34 14.27 5.11 2.93
N LEU A 35 12.95 4.97 2.87
CA LEU A 35 12.28 4.00 2.03
C LEU A 35 11.62 4.66 0.81
N SER A 36 11.51 3.89 -0.26
CA SER A 36 10.79 4.24 -1.49
C SER A 36 9.87 3.10 -1.92
N ILE A 37 8.65 3.46 -2.31
CA ILE A 37 7.66 2.56 -2.91
C ILE A 37 7.33 2.95 -4.36
N VAL A 38 8.24 3.69 -4.99
CA VAL A 38 8.15 4.07 -6.41
C VAL A 38 8.42 2.85 -7.29
N GLY A 39 7.37 2.31 -7.91
CA GLY A 39 7.46 1.18 -8.85
C GLY A 39 6.16 0.38 -8.87
N ARG A 40 5.97 -0.47 -9.89
CA ARG A 40 4.75 -1.31 -9.98
C ARG A 40 4.75 -2.47 -8.98
N LYS A 41 5.92 -3.10 -8.77
CA LYS A 41 6.14 -4.17 -7.78
C LYS A 41 6.33 -3.68 -6.34
N LEU A 42 6.27 -2.38 -6.11
CA LEU A 42 6.44 -1.77 -4.78
C LEU A 42 5.12 -1.12 -4.34
N GLY A 43 4.89 -1.13 -3.03
CA GLY A 43 3.65 -0.68 -2.41
C GLY A 43 3.07 -1.71 -1.44
N VAL A 44 1.81 -1.51 -1.09
CA VAL A 44 1.04 -2.39 -0.21
C VAL A 44 0.92 -3.77 -0.85
N ILE A 45 1.24 -4.81 -0.08
CA ILE A 45 1.09 -6.23 -0.46
C ILE A 45 0.05 -6.97 0.38
N LYS A 46 -0.31 -6.41 1.55
CA LYS A 46 -1.41 -6.89 2.40
C LYS A 46 -1.98 -5.73 3.20
N SER A 47 -3.30 -5.65 3.27
CA SER A 47 -4.01 -4.64 4.05
C SER A 47 -5.26 -5.22 4.71
N ILE A 48 -5.70 -4.60 5.79
CA ILE A 48 -6.82 -5.03 6.62
C ILE A 48 -7.86 -3.92 6.66
N CYS A 49 -9.14 -4.29 6.59
CA CYS A 49 -10.25 -3.35 6.79
C CYS A 49 -10.18 -2.76 8.21
N PRO A 50 -10.13 -1.42 8.38
CA PRO A 50 -10.01 -0.80 9.70
C PRO A 50 -11.21 -1.09 10.59
N GLU A 51 -12.39 -1.31 10.01
CA GLU A 51 -13.65 -1.56 10.71
C GLU A 51 -13.92 -3.05 10.89
N CYS A 52 -13.84 -3.84 9.83
CA CYS A 52 -14.18 -5.27 9.88
C CYS A 52 -13.04 -6.19 10.31
N ARG A 53 -11.80 -5.68 10.38
CA ARG A 53 -10.57 -6.43 10.69
C ARG A 53 -10.30 -7.64 9.78
N VAL A 54 -10.91 -7.69 8.59
CA VAL A 54 -10.68 -8.72 7.56
C VAL A 54 -9.72 -8.23 6.48
N THR A 55 -9.01 -9.15 5.83
CA THR A 55 -8.10 -8.81 4.72
C THR A 55 -8.87 -8.20 3.55
N LEU A 56 -8.39 -7.08 3.02
CA LEU A 56 -8.97 -6.45 1.85
C LEU A 56 -8.60 -7.23 0.58
N ARG A 57 -9.51 -7.28 -0.40
CA ARG A 57 -9.29 -7.93 -1.69
C ARG A 57 -9.00 -6.88 -2.76
N ARG A 58 -8.07 -7.16 -3.68
CA ARG A 58 -7.81 -6.28 -4.82
C ARG A 58 -9.01 -6.33 -5.77
N ASN A 59 -9.53 -5.15 -6.09
CA ASN A 59 -10.56 -4.93 -7.10
C ASN A 59 -10.05 -3.86 -8.08
N GLY A 60 -9.41 -4.31 -9.16
CA GLY A 60 -8.69 -3.45 -10.10
C GLY A 60 -7.56 -2.67 -9.43
N ASN A 61 -7.71 -1.34 -9.39
CA ASN A 61 -6.76 -0.39 -8.79
C ASN A 61 -7.14 0.02 -7.35
N THR A 62 -8.11 -0.66 -6.74
CA THR A 62 -8.57 -0.40 -5.37
C THR A 62 -8.54 -1.66 -4.52
N LEU A 63 -8.63 -1.49 -3.21
CA LEU A 63 -8.85 -2.58 -2.27
C LEU A 63 -10.27 -2.51 -1.73
N GLU A 64 -10.97 -3.64 -1.69
CA GLU A 64 -12.36 -3.72 -1.24
C GLU A 64 -12.49 -4.69 -0.07
N CYS A 65 -13.25 -4.30 0.95
CA CYS A 65 -13.58 -5.17 2.06
C CYS A 65 -14.65 -6.19 1.61
N PRO A 66 -14.41 -7.51 1.69
CA PRO A 66 -15.42 -8.48 1.30
C PRO A 66 -16.67 -8.46 2.19
N ARG A 67 -16.55 -7.94 3.43
CA ARG A 67 -17.63 -7.92 4.44
C ARG A 67 -18.50 -6.66 4.37
N CYS A 68 -17.92 -5.46 4.44
CA CYS A 68 -18.66 -4.20 4.41
C CYS A 68 -18.65 -3.46 3.06
N LYS A 69 -17.99 -4.02 2.04
CA LYS A 69 -17.91 -3.47 0.66
C LYS A 69 -17.29 -2.08 0.54
N LYS A 70 -16.75 -1.51 1.62
CA LYS A 70 -15.96 -0.27 1.59
C LYS A 70 -14.73 -0.45 0.71
N LYS A 71 -14.46 0.57 -0.11
CA LYS A 71 -13.33 0.64 -1.02
C LYS A 71 -12.27 1.59 -0.49
N PHE A 72 -11.02 1.21 -0.66
CA PHE A 72 -9.85 1.96 -0.23
C PHE A 72 -8.94 2.16 -1.44
N LYS A 73 -8.58 3.40 -1.73
CA LYS A 73 -7.49 3.72 -2.64
C LYS A 73 -6.19 3.57 -1.84
N LYS A 74 -5.18 2.95 -2.44
CA LYS A 74 -3.84 2.72 -1.86
C LYS A 74 -2.80 2.56 -2.96
N LYS A 75 -1.50 2.66 -2.62
CA LYS A 75 -0.42 2.26 -3.53
C LYS A 75 -0.31 0.74 -3.56
N ILE A 76 -1.13 0.08 -4.38
CA ILE A 76 -1.12 -1.39 -4.48
C ILE A 76 0.11 -1.85 -5.26
N SER A 77 0.83 -2.84 -4.72
CA SER A 77 1.86 -3.57 -5.45
C SER A 77 1.23 -4.61 -6.38
N ASP A 78 1.86 -4.90 -7.51
CA ASP A 78 1.49 -6.04 -8.35
C ASP A 78 1.56 -7.39 -7.61
N ASP A 79 2.37 -7.46 -6.55
CA ASP A 79 2.50 -8.65 -5.69
C ASP A 79 1.39 -8.74 -4.61
N TYR A 80 0.37 -7.87 -4.63
CA TYR A 80 -0.67 -7.87 -3.60
C TYR A 80 -1.42 -9.21 -3.55
N GLY A 81 -1.42 -9.84 -2.37
CA GLY A 81 -2.13 -11.10 -2.15
C GLY A 81 -1.47 -12.36 -2.73
N THR A 82 -0.29 -12.26 -3.35
CA THR A 82 0.44 -13.43 -3.88
C THR A 82 1.23 -14.17 -2.81
N GLY A 83 1.47 -13.55 -1.65
CA GLY A 83 2.33 -14.10 -0.60
C GLY A 83 3.82 -13.98 -0.89
N ILE A 84 4.21 -13.33 -2.00
CA ILE A 84 5.60 -13.08 -2.36
C ILE A 84 6.06 -11.80 -1.65
N LEU A 85 7.08 -11.94 -0.81
CA LEU A 85 7.76 -10.82 -0.12
C LEU A 85 8.97 -10.38 -0.95
#